data_AF-A0A392VIY3-F1
#
_entry.id   AF-A0A392VIY3-F1
#
_cell.length_a   1.000
_cell.length_b   1.000
_cell.length_c   1.000
_cell.angle_alpha   90.00
_cell.angle_beta   90.00
_cell.angle_gamma   90.00
#
_symmetry.space_group_name_H-M   'P 1'
#
loop_
_entity.id
_entity.type
_entity.pdbx_description
1 polymer ?
#
loop_
_entity_poly.entity_id
_entity_poly.type
_entity_poly.pdbx_seq_one_letter_code
_entity_poly.pdbx_strand_id
1 'polypeptide(L)' 'IPPLDLPLETVGNLPLIRPLAVLDWKFYNGEPARVLIQWEGLFPEDATWEEYQDIRDTYPEFNLEDK' A
#
# COMPACT_ATOMS: atom_id res chain seq x y z
N ILE A 1 -20.36 -26.46 5.92
CA ILE A 1 -19.06 -25.85 5.54
C ILE A 1 -18.79 -24.82 6.62
N PRO A 2 -17.76 -24.97 7.47
CA PRO A 2 -17.48 -23.92 8.45
C PRO A 2 -17.03 -22.67 7.67
N PRO A 3 -17.40 -21.46 8.10
CA PRO A 3 -16.80 -20.25 7.52
C PRO A 3 -15.29 -20.35 7.74
N LEU A 4 -14.50 -20.13 6.69
CA LEU A 4 -13.04 -20.10 6.79
C LEU A 4 -12.66 -19.10 7.89
N ASP A 5 -12.10 -19.62 8.98
CA ASP A 5 -11.37 -18.86 9.99
C ASP A 5 -10.09 -18.35 9.29
N LEU A 6 -10.21 -17.21 8.61
CA LEU A 6 -9.07 -16.47 8.12
C LEU A 6 -8.29 -15.96 9.33
N PRO A 7 -6.97 -16.19 9.41
CA PRO A 7 -6.19 -15.69 10.54
C PRO A 7 -6.33 -14.16 10.61
N LEU A 8 -6.64 -13.69 11.82
CA LEU A 8 -7.01 -12.33 12.23
C LEU A 8 -5.85 -11.32 12.10
N GLU A 9 -4.99 -11.45 11.08
CA GLU A 9 -3.88 -10.53 10.80
C GLU A 9 -4.15 -9.73 9.52
N THR A 10 -5.42 -9.34 9.31
CA THR A 10 -5.82 -8.63 8.10
C THR A 10 -6.59 -7.35 8.43
N VAL A 11 -6.01 -6.20 8.07
CA VAL A 11 -6.81 -5.00 7.78
C VAL A 11 -7.45 -5.27 6.42
N GLY A 12 -8.60 -5.95 6.44
CA GLY A 12 -9.36 -6.24 5.21
C GLY A 12 -8.77 -7.36 4.32
N ASN A 13 -8.62 -8.58 4.84
CA ASN A 13 -8.31 -9.80 4.05
C ASN A 13 -6.98 -9.84 3.27
N LEU A 14 -6.03 -8.93 3.51
CA LEU A 14 -4.69 -8.99 2.92
C LEU A 14 -3.65 -9.33 4.00
N PRO A 15 -2.64 -10.17 3.69
CA PRO A 15 -1.51 -10.41 4.60
C PRO A 15 -0.91 -9.06 5.02
N LEU A 16 -0.31 -9.00 6.21
CA LEU A 16 0.29 -7.81 6.81
C LEU A 16 1.51 -7.29 6.01
N ILE A 17 1.29 -6.92 4.75
CA ILE A 17 2.30 -6.46 3.80
C ILE A 17 2.57 -4.99 4.09
N ARG A 18 3.85 -4.67 4.29
CA ARG A 18 4.27 -3.29 4.50
C ARG A 18 4.65 -2.67 3.17
N PRO A 19 4.36 -1.39 2.93
CA PRO A 19 4.94 -0.68 1.80
C PRO A 19 6.47 -0.76 1.91
N LEU A 20 7.12 -1.31 0.88
CA LEU A 20 8.57 -1.45 0.77
C LEU A 20 9.18 -0.21 0.11
N ALA A 21 8.61 0.21 -1.02
CA ALA A 21 9.08 1.37 -1.76
C ALA A 21 7.95 1.96 -2.61
N VAL A 22 8.00 3.26 -2.86
CA VAL A 22 7.15 3.88 -3.87
C VAL A 22 7.85 3.73 -5.23
N LEU A 23 7.26 2.97 -6.13
CA LEU A 23 7.81 2.79 -7.48
C LEU A 23 7.47 3.96 -8.39
N ASP A 24 6.29 4.55 -8.23
CA ASP A 24 5.79 5.59 -9.13
C ASP A 24 4.76 6.49 -8.44
N TRP A 25 4.57 7.69 -9.00
CA TRP A 25 3.70 8.72 -8.46
C TRP A 25 2.80 9.28 -9.54
N LYS A 26 1.50 9.23 -9.29
CA LYS A 26 0.49 9.77 -10.19
C LYS A 26 -0.03 11.09 -9.65
N PHE A 27 0.36 12.15 -10.34
CA PHE A 27 -0.10 13.49 -10.05
C PHE A 27 -1.38 13.80 -10.83
N TYR A 28 -2.38 14.35 -10.14
CA TYR A 28 -3.58 14.88 -10.75
C TYR A 28 -3.68 16.36 -10.42
N ASN A 29 -3.81 17.20 -11.45
CA ASN A 29 -3.91 18.65 -11.29
C ASN A 29 -2.75 19.31 -10.50
N GLY A 30 -1.56 18.70 -10.52
CA GLY A 30 -0.37 19.17 -9.81
C GLY A 30 -0.16 18.60 -8.41
N GLU A 31 -1.08 17.76 -7.90
CA GLU A 31 -0.98 17.13 -6.58
C GLU A 31 -0.87 15.60 -6.68
N PRO A 32 -0.13 14.93 -5.78
CA PRO A 32 -0.01 13.47 -5.79
C PRO A 32 -1.36 12.85 -5.43
N ALA A 33 -2.04 12.29 -6.43
CA ALA A 33 -3.33 11.65 -6.26
C ALA A 33 -3.18 10.19 -5.88
N ARG A 34 -2.27 9.47 -6.55
CA ARG A 34 -2.00 8.06 -6.27
C ARG A 34 -0.52 7.77 -6.28
N VAL A 35 -0.12 6.77 -5.53
CA VAL A 35 1.25 6.28 -5.44
C VAL A 35 1.25 4.79 -5.73
N LEU A 36 2.20 4.34 -6.56
CA LEU A 36 2.42 2.94 -6.82
C LEU A 36 3.30 2.40 -5.71
N ILE A 37 2.72 1.63 -4.82
CA ILE A 37 3.42 1.04 -3.69
C ILE A 37 3.87 -0.37 -4.07
N GLN A 38 5.18 -0.59 -4.03
CA GLN A 38 5.71 -1.94 -3.93
C GLN A 38 5.58 -2.41 -2.50
N TRP A 39 5.09 -3.62 -2.34
CA TRP A 39 4.89 -4.26 -1.05
C TRP A 39 6.08 -5.16 -0.69
N GLU A 40 6.41 -5.22 0.59
CA GLU A 40 7.50 -6.05 1.09
C GLU A 40 7.20 -7.54 0.85
N GLY A 41 8.14 -8.25 0.25
CA GLY A 41 7.98 -9.66 -0.11
C GLY A 41 7.21 -9.91 -1.41
N LEU A 42 6.72 -8.86 -2.08
CA LEU A 42 6.08 -8.95 -3.39
C LEU A 42 6.97 -8.38 -4.51
N PHE A 43 6.74 -8.87 -5.72
CA PHE A 43 7.44 -8.37 -6.90
C PHE A 43 6.93 -6.96 -7.26
N PRO A 44 7.76 -6.13 -7.93
CA PRO A 44 7.31 -4.82 -8.41
C PRO A 44 6.14 -4.91 -9.42
N GLU A 45 5.92 -6.07 -10.01
CA GLU A 45 4.77 -6.36 -10.88
C GLU A 45 3.46 -6.51 -10.09
N ASP A 46 3.55 -6.90 -8.82
CA ASP A 46 2.44 -6.99 -7.86
C ASP A 46 2.25 -5.68 -7.07
N ALA A 47 2.97 -4.62 -7.43
CA ALA A 47 2.78 -3.30 -6.85
C ALA A 47 1.37 -2.77 -7.17
N THR A 48 0.72 -2.13 -6.20
CA THR A 48 -0.63 -1.60 -6.36
C THR A 48 -0.67 -0.08 -6.29
N TRP A 49 -1.58 0.50 -7.07
CA TRP A 49 -1.83 1.94 -7.06
C TRP A 49 -2.77 2.29 -5.92
N GLU A 50 -2.21 2.89 -4.88
CA GLU A 50 -2.93 3.29 -3.69
C GLU A 50 -3.11 4.81 -3.67
N GLU A 51 -4.13 5.31 -2.98
CA GLU A 51 -4.31 6.75 -2.84
C GLU A 51 -3.22 7.33 -1.92
N TYR A 52 -2.60 8.44 -2.34
CA TYR A 52 -1.51 9.05 -1.56
C TYR A 52 -1.98 9.40 -0.14
N GLN A 53 -3.20 9.91 0.00
CA GLN A 53 -3.78 10.24 1.30
C GLN A 53 -4.03 8.99 2.15
N ASP A 54 -4.48 7.89 1.53
CA ASP A 54 -4.76 6.65 2.23
C ASP A 54 -3.47 5.99 2.73
N ILE A 55 -2.42 5.88 1.89
CA ILE A 55 -1.14 5.34 2.36
C ILE A 55 -0.50 6.21 3.43
N ARG A 56 -0.63 7.54 3.34
CA ARG A 56 -0.15 8.47 4.37
C ARG A 56 -0.89 8.29 5.70
N ASP A 57 -2.19 8.00 5.67
CA ASP A 57 -3.01 7.80 6.88
C ASP A 57 -2.84 6.38 7.46
N THR A 58 -2.81 5.37 6.59
CA THR A 58 -2.66 3.96 6.93
C THR A 58 -1.24 3.63 7.37
N TYR A 59 -0.22 4.22 6.75
CA TYR A 59 1.19 4.02 7.05
C TYR A 59 1.91 5.35 7.34
N PRO A 60 1.58 6.03 8.45
CA PRO A 60 2.22 7.30 8.81
C PRO A 60 3.72 7.14 9.15
N GLU A 61 4.16 5.92 9.51
CA GLU A 61 5.57 5.58 9.69
C GLU A 61 6.30 5.35 8.36
N PHE A 62 5.58 4.99 7.30
CA PHE A 62 6.14 4.91 5.96
C PHE A 62 6.18 6.31 5.39
N ASN A 63 7.31 6.98 5.64
CA ASN A 63 7.53 8.33 5.19
C ASN A 63 7.65 8.33 3.65
N LEU A 64 6.51 8.45 2.96
CA LEU A 64 6.40 8.54 1.50
C LEU A 64 7.24 9.70 0.92
N GLU A 65 7.72 10.61 1.77
CA GLU A 65 8.61 11.72 1.40
C GLU A 65 10.11 11.33 1.46
N ASP A 66 10.51 10.08 1.15
CA ASP A 66 11.93 9.83 0.90
C ASP A 66 12.30 10.43 -0.46
N LYS A 67 13.11 11.48 -0.39
CA LYS A 67 13.39 12.46 -1.45
C LYS A 67 14.74 12.20 -2.10
#